data_AF-A0A4V0NCL8-F1
#
_entry.id   AF-A0A4V0NCL8-F1
#
_cell.length_a   1.000
_cell.length_b   1.000
_cell.length_c   1.000
_cell.angle_alpha   90.00
_cell.angle_beta   90.00
_cell.angle_gamma   90.00
#
_symmetry.space_group_name_H-M   'P 1'
#
loop_
_entity.id
_entity.type
_entity.pdbx_description
1 polymer ?
#
loop_
_entity_poly.entity_id
_entity_poly.type
_entity_poly.pdbx_seq_one_letter_code
_entity_poly.pdbx_strand_id
1 'polypeptide(L)'
;MDPLAARWRRAVSSLKELRLRAAFLRSELLRAEPSSVARALDELCRDAEQASPLARDVLGAAVPVLADPELAERVEELRRIAAEGSLLSLSRLLRRKARRQAAQPASPAIDERRLATSSAGRALTLGERRALARRPTRAAFEALLRDPHPLVIRNLLANPRMTEDDVIRLAARRPASPEVMTEIARHPEWSQRARVRMAIVQNPGAPQEIAVPMVRLLLRPELTQVVAAADVPGVVRAAARELLERRPPVPRGPGGAIEQ
;
A
#
# COMPACT_ATOMS: atom_id res chain seq x y z
N MET A 1 1.34 -25.54 -10.40
CA MET A 1 1.10 -24.75 -9.18
C MET A 1 2.38 -24.76 -8.38
N ASP A 2 2.96 -23.60 -8.12
CA ASP A 2 4.20 -23.42 -7.39
C ASP A 2 4.00 -23.81 -5.90
N PRO A 3 4.87 -24.66 -5.33
CA PRO A 3 4.69 -25.16 -3.97
C PRO A 3 4.77 -24.05 -2.91
N LEU A 4 5.56 -23.01 -3.15
CA LEU A 4 5.70 -21.87 -2.24
C LEU A 4 4.44 -20.99 -2.29
N ALA A 5 3.89 -20.73 -3.47
CA ALA A 5 2.62 -20.01 -3.62
C ALA A 5 1.47 -20.75 -2.90
N ALA A 6 1.38 -22.07 -3.07
CA ALA A 6 0.38 -22.90 -2.38
C ALA A 6 0.55 -22.88 -0.84
N ARG A 7 1.79 -22.87 -0.35
CA ARG A 7 2.08 -22.70 1.08
C ARG A 7 1.62 -21.34 1.59
N TRP A 8 1.94 -20.27 0.88
CA TRP A 8 1.55 -18.91 1.28
C TRP A 8 0.05 -18.71 1.31
N ARG A 9 -0.70 -19.21 0.31
CA ARG A 9 -2.17 -19.15 0.32
C ARG A 9 -2.75 -19.79 1.59
N ARG A 10 -2.29 -20.99 1.94
CA ARG A 10 -2.74 -21.71 3.15
C ARG A 10 -2.39 -20.95 4.44
N ALA A 11 -1.13 -20.53 4.58
CA ALA A 11 -0.65 -19.85 5.78
C ALA A 11 -1.29 -18.47 5.98
N VAL A 12 -1.41 -17.67 4.93
CA VAL A 12 -2.07 -16.36 5.02
C VAL A 12 -3.54 -16.50 5.37
N SER A 13 -4.24 -17.49 4.81
CA SER A 13 -5.66 -17.74 5.13
C SER A 13 -5.90 -18.17 6.58
N SER A 14 -4.94 -18.84 7.22
CA SER A 14 -5.08 -19.28 8.61
C SER A 14 -4.74 -18.18 9.63
N LEU A 15 -3.97 -17.16 9.23
CA LEU A 15 -3.61 -16.03 10.07
C LEU A 15 -4.75 -14.99 10.09
N LYS A 16 -5.39 -14.81 11.24
CA LYS A 16 -6.47 -13.82 11.41
C LYS A 16 -5.97 -12.38 11.43
N GLU A 17 -4.80 -12.14 12.03
CA GLU A 17 -4.25 -10.79 12.19
C GLU A 17 -3.44 -10.35 10.96
N LEU A 18 -3.77 -9.18 10.40
CA LEU A 18 -3.10 -8.62 9.21
C LEU A 18 -1.59 -8.42 9.42
N ARG A 19 -1.20 -7.96 10.61
CA ARG A 19 0.23 -7.81 10.99
C ARG A 19 0.99 -9.13 10.97
N LEU A 20 0.36 -10.24 11.39
CA LEU A 20 0.99 -11.56 11.38
C LEU A 20 1.14 -12.07 9.95
N ARG A 21 0.19 -11.79 9.06
CA ARG A 21 0.31 -12.11 7.62
C ARG A 21 1.52 -11.41 7.00
N ALA A 22 1.68 -10.11 7.25
CA ALA A 22 2.83 -9.34 6.75
C ALA A 22 4.17 -9.84 7.35
N ALA A 23 4.21 -10.11 8.65
CA ALA A 23 5.40 -10.65 9.31
C ALA A 23 5.79 -12.04 8.78
N PHE A 24 4.80 -12.91 8.53
CA PHE A 24 5.01 -14.22 7.91
C PHE A 24 5.60 -14.06 6.49
N LEU A 25 5.00 -13.22 5.63
CA LEU A 25 5.53 -12.98 4.29
C LEU A 25 6.94 -12.38 4.30
N ARG A 26 7.25 -11.47 5.24
CA ARG A 26 8.60 -10.93 5.43
C ARG A 26 9.62 -12.01 5.74
N SER A 27 9.30 -12.90 6.69
CA SER A 27 10.15 -14.04 7.02
C SER A 27 10.38 -14.94 5.80
N GLU A 28 9.31 -15.24 5.05
CA GLU A 28 9.38 -16.10 3.87
C GLU A 28 10.20 -15.49 2.73
N LEU A 29 10.03 -14.20 2.46
CA LEU A 29 10.78 -13.46 1.43
C LEU A 29 12.29 -13.46 1.70
N LEU A 30 12.69 -13.41 2.97
CA LEU A 30 14.09 -13.42 3.40
C LEU A 30 14.69 -14.83 3.44
N ARG A 31 13.90 -15.84 3.83
CA ARG A 31 14.40 -17.22 4.04
C ARG A 31 14.40 -18.09 2.79
N ALA A 32 13.44 -17.90 1.90
CA ALA A 32 13.31 -18.74 0.71
C ALA A 32 14.33 -18.34 -0.37
N GLU A 33 14.58 -19.24 -1.32
CA GLU A 33 15.44 -18.95 -2.46
C GLU A 33 14.77 -17.91 -3.39
N PRO A 34 15.49 -16.87 -3.86
CA PRO A 34 14.90 -15.73 -4.56
C PRO A 34 14.17 -16.11 -5.86
N SER A 35 14.64 -17.10 -6.61
CA SER A 35 13.96 -17.56 -7.83
C SER A 35 12.63 -18.24 -7.54
N SER A 36 12.56 -18.97 -6.43
CA SER A 36 11.34 -19.60 -5.93
C SER A 36 10.34 -18.54 -5.44
N VAL A 37 10.82 -17.52 -4.74
CA VAL A 37 10.01 -16.34 -4.36
C VAL A 37 9.46 -15.63 -5.59
N ALA A 38 10.30 -15.40 -6.61
CA ALA A 38 9.89 -14.71 -7.83
C ALA A 38 8.80 -15.49 -8.58
N ARG A 39 8.96 -16.81 -8.74
CA ARG A 39 7.94 -17.68 -9.35
C ARG A 39 6.63 -17.70 -8.56
N ALA A 40 6.71 -17.79 -7.23
CA ALA A 40 5.54 -17.77 -6.38
C ALA A 40 4.77 -16.45 -6.47
N LEU A 41 5.46 -15.31 -6.42
CA LEU A 41 4.83 -13.99 -6.55
C LEU A 41 4.27 -13.77 -7.96
N ASP A 42 4.91 -14.26 -9.02
CA ASP A 42 4.36 -14.17 -10.39
C ASP A 42 3.06 -14.96 -10.53
N GLU A 43 3.00 -16.19 -10.02
CA GLU A 43 1.78 -16.99 -9.99
C GLU A 43 0.67 -16.29 -9.19
N LEU A 44 0.98 -15.76 -8.00
CA LEU A 44 0.01 -15.03 -7.19
C LEU A 44 -0.48 -13.75 -7.87
N CYS A 45 0.40 -13.01 -8.55
CA CYS A 45 0.00 -11.86 -9.35
C CYS A 45 -0.96 -12.26 -10.47
N ARG A 46 -0.66 -13.34 -11.19
CA ARG A 46 -1.51 -13.86 -12.27
C ARG A 46 -2.88 -14.30 -11.75
N ASP A 47 -2.92 -15.00 -10.62
CA ASP A 47 -4.19 -15.44 -10.01
C ASP A 47 -5.02 -14.27 -9.48
N ALA A 48 -4.37 -13.23 -8.94
CA ALA A 48 -5.05 -12.01 -8.53
C ALA A 48 -5.59 -11.21 -9.73
N GLU A 49 -4.89 -11.23 -10.87
CA GLU A 49 -5.40 -10.74 -12.16
C GLU A 49 -6.66 -11.53 -12.56
N GLN A 50 -6.75 -12.83 -12.22
CA GLN A 50 -7.96 -13.66 -12.37
C GLN A 50 -8.95 -13.58 -11.19
N ALA A 51 -8.88 -12.51 -10.39
CA ALA A 51 -9.78 -12.22 -9.26
C ALA A 51 -9.73 -13.22 -8.08
N SER A 52 -8.73 -14.10 -7.99
CA SER A 52 -8.57 -15.04 -6.86
C SER A 52 -8.49 -14.30 -5.51
N PRO A 53 -9.42 -14.53 -4.57
CA PRO A 53 -9.41 -13.89 -3.25
C PRO A 53 -8.16 -14.26 -2.45
N LEU A 54 -7.78 -15.55 -2.45
CA LEU A 54 -6.59 -16.03 -1.73
C LEU A 54 -5.30 -15.41 -2.25
N ALA A 55 -5.17 -15.23 -3.57
CA ALA A 55 -4.00 -14.57 -4.13
C ALA A 55 -3.94 -13.08 -3.74
N ARG A 56 -5.08 -12.38 -3.77
CA ARG A 56 -5.16 -10.98 -3.32
C ARG A 56 -4.84 -10.81 -1.84
N ASP A 57 -5.25 -11.75 -0.99
CA ASP A 57 -4.90 -11.75 0.44
C ASP A 57 -3.39 -11.87 0.65
N VAL A 58 -2.72 -12.80 -0.05
CA VAL A 58 -1.26 -12.95 0.02
C VAL A 58 -0.55 -11.70 -0.52
N LEU A 59 -0.98 -11.18 -1.66
CA LEU A 59 -0.39 -9.95 -2.22
C LEU A 59 -0.65 -8.73 -1.32
N GLY A 60 -1.80 -8.67 -0.64
CA GLY A 60 -2.11 -7.65 0.35
C GLY A 60 -1.09 -7.63 1.48
N ALA A 61 -0.67 -8.80 1.96
CA ALA A 61 0.38 -8.94 2.95
C ALA A 61 1.79 -8.69 2.38
N ALA A 62 2.03 -9.05 1.11
CA ALA A 62 3.34 -8.93 0.47
C ALA A 62 3.68 -7.49 0.04
N VAL A 63 2.72 -6.72 -0.49
CA VAL A 63 2.94 -5.35 -0.99
C VAL A 63 3.58 -4.41 0.04
N PRO A 64 3.09 -4.28 1.30
CA PRO A 64 3.75 -3.42 2.28
C PRO A 64 5.19 -3.88 2.58
N VAL A 65 5.44 -5.19 2.55
CA VAL A 65 6.77 -5.77 2.77
C VAL A 65 7.71 -5.48 1.59
N LEU A 66 7.22 -5.57 0.36
CA LEU A 66 7.97 -5.22 -0.86
C LEU A 66 8.25 -3.71 -0.96
N ALA A 67 7.47 -2.89 -0.26
CA ALA A 67 7.66 -1.44 -0.18
C ALA A 67 8.67 -1.00 0.90
N ASP A 68 9.08 -1.91 1.79
CA ASP A 68 10.03 -1.68 2.88
C ASP A 68 11.45 -1.41 2.33
N PRO A 69 12.09 -0.26 2.65
CA PRO A 69 13.46 0.02 2.22
C PRO A 69 14.48 -1.01 2.71
N GLU A 70 14.22 -1.64 3.85
CA GLU A 70 15.13 -2.67 4.39
C GLU A 70 15.22 -3.89 3.46
N LEU A 71 14.24 -4.10 2.58
CA LEU A 71 14.22 -5.16 1.59
C LEU A 71 14.61 -4.67 0.18
N ALA A 72 15.13 -3.45 0.02
CA ALA A 72 15.41 -2.88 -1.30
C ALA A 72 16.30 -3.74 -2.19
N GLU A 73 17.41 -4.26 -1.64
CA GLU A 73 18.33 -5.17 -2.35
C GLU A 73 17.64 -6.47 -2.77
N ARG A 74 16.86 -7.05 -1.85
CA ARG A 74 16.10 -8.26 -2.14
C ARG A 74 15.06 -8.04 -3.25
N VAL A 75 14.40 -6.89 -3.25
CA VAL A 75 13.42 -6.54 -4.30
C VAL A 75 14.10 -6.26 -5.64
N GLU A 76 15.32 -5.73 -5.65
CA GLU A 76 16.13 -5.57 -6.87
C GLU A 76 16.52 -6.94 -7.45
N GLU A 77 16.93 -7.88 -6.61
CA GLU A 77 17.21 -9.26 -7.01
C GLU A 77 15.98 -9.92 -7.64
N LEU A 78 14.80 -9.80 -7.00
CA LEU A 78 13.55 -10.31 -7.55
C LEU A 78 13.18 -9.66 -8.89
N ARG A 79 13.50 -8.37 -9.08
CA ARG A 79 13.27 -7.68 -10.36
C ARG A 79 14.16 -8.24 -11.47
N ARG A 80 15.43 -8.49 -11.18
CA ARG A 80 16.37 -9.08 -12.14
C ARG A 80 15.89 -10.46 -12.60
N ILE A 81 15.57 -11.33 -11.64
CA ILE A 81 15.05 -12.67 -11.91
C ILE A 81 13.75 -12.59 -12.71
N ALA A 82 12.84 -11.68 -12.37
CA ALA A 82 11.59 -11.52 -13.10
C ALA A 82 11.81 -11.08 -14.56
N ALA A 83 12.79 -10.21 -14.81
CA ALA A 83 13.14 -9.76 -16.16
C ALA A 83 13.79 -10.89 -16.98
N GLU A 84 14.77 -11.61 -16.40
CA GLU A 84 15.48 -12.72 -17.06
C GLU A 84 14.54 -13.90 -17.33
N GLY A 85 13.69 -14.25 -16.36
CA GLY A 85 12.75 -15.36 -16.44
C GLY A 85 11.41 -15.04 -17.13
N SER A 86 11.26 -13.84 -17.71
CA SER A 86 9.99 -13.39 -18.33
C SER A 86 8.76 -13.52 -17.42
N LEU A 87 8.92 -13.26 -16.12
CA LEU A 87 7.85 -13.29 -15.12
C LEU A 87 7.03 -11.99 -15.16
N LEU A 88 6.25 -11.82 -16.23
CA LEU A 88 5.63 -10.55 -16.60
C LEU A 88 4.69 -9.98 -15.53
N SER A 89 3.99 -10.82 -14.77
CA SER A 89 3.02 -10.38 -13.76
C SER A 89 3.77 -9.78 -12.57
N LEU A 90 4.85 -10.43 -12.15
CA LEU A 90 5.77 -9.90 -11.14
C LEU A 90 6.49 -8.64 -11.63
N SER A 91 6.98 -8.62 -12.87
CA SER A 91 7.64 -7.42 -13.43
C SER A 91 6.71 -6.21 -13.44
N ARG A 92 5.40 -6.39 -13.67
CA ARG A 92 4.42 -5.31 -13.57
C ARG A 92 4.19 -4.87 -12.11
N LEU A 93 4.20 -5.80 -11.14
CA LEU A 93 4.08 -5.47 -9.71
C LEU A 93 5.28 -4.68 -9.19
N LEU A 94 6.50 -5.12 -9.53
CA LEU A 94 7.75 -4.53 -9.05
C LEU A 94 8.22 -3.35 -9.92
N ARG A 95 7.42 -2.93 -10.90
CA ARG A 95 7.78 -1.85 -11.82
C ARG A 95 8.04 -0.56 -11.05
N ARG A 96 9.31 -0.23 -10.89
CA ARG A 96 9.74 1.09 -10.47
C ARG A 96 10.02 1.89 -11.74
N LYS A 97 9.27 2.96 -11.99
CA LYS A 97 9.83 4.00 -12.86
C LYS A 97 11.06 4.48 -12.13
N ALA A 98 12.24 4.42 -12.76
CA ALA A 98 13.45 4.99 -12.20
C ALA A 98 13.05 6.34 -11.66
N ARG A 99 13.06 6.46 -10.32
CA ARG A 99 12.92 7.74 -9.66
C ARG A 99 14.16 8.42 -10.21
N ARG A 100 14.03 9.24 -11.27
CA ARG A 100 14.91 10.41 -11.41
C ARG A 100 14.94 10.89 -9.98
N GLN A 101 16.12 10.89 -9.38
CA GLN A 101 16.33 11.51 -8.10
C GLN A 101 15.85 12.94 -8.31
N ALA A 102 14.53 13.14 -8.19
CA ALA A 102 13.92 14.41 -7.96
C ALA A 102 14.60 14.72 -6.65
N ALA A 103 15.59 15.61 -6.75
CA ALA A 103 16.26 16.23 -5.63
C ALA A 103 15.25 16.25 -4.50
N GLN A 104 15.58 15.64 -3.35
CA GLN A 104 14.74 15.68 -2.16
C GLN A 104 14.08 17.06 -2.17
N PRO A 105 12.77 17.17 -2.43
CA PRO A 105 12.17 18.48 -2.57
C PRO A 105 12.56 19.18 -1.27
N ALA A 106 13.30 20.28 -1.38
CA ALA A 106 13.82 21.02 -0.24
C ALA A 106 12.69 21.04 0.77
N SER A 107 12.90 20.44 1.96
CA SER A 107 11.82 20.11 2.92
C SER A 107 10.77 21.19 2.82
N PRO A 108 9.59 20.92 2.22
CA PRO A 108 8.65 21.98 1.86
C PRO A 108 8.45 22.81 3.11
N ALA A 109 8.64 24.13 3.01
CA ALA A 109 8.63 25.02 4.15
C ALA A 109 7.51 24.58 5.10
N ILE A 110 7.90 24.06 6.26
CA ILE A 110 6.96 23.40 7.15
C ILE A 110 5.97 24.47 7.56
N ASP A 111 4.74 24.37 7.08
CA ASP A 111 3.67 25.27 7.47
C ASP A 111 3.45 25.14 8.98
N GLU A 112 4.02 26.06 9.75
CA GLU A 112 4.05 26.01 11.21
C GLU A 112 2.64 25.93 11.81
N ARG A 113 1.62 26.42 11.08
CA ARG A 113 0.20 26.35 11.46
C ARG A 113 -0.31 24.91 11.55
N ARG A 114 0.39 23.95 10.93
CA ARG A 114 0.06 22.52 10.97
C ARG A 114 0.70 21.80 12.15
N LEU A 115 1.63 22.45 12.85
CA LEU A 115 2.36 21.84 13.94
C LEU A 115 1.54 21.88 15.22
N ALA A 116 1.61 20.80 15.99
CA ALA A 116 1.08 20.82 17.35
C ALA A 116 1.82 21.88 18.18
N THR A 117 1.07 22.62 19.01
CA THR A 117 1.61 23.64 19.91
C THR A 117 1.65 23.14 21.35
N SER A 118 2.55 23.71 22.15
CA SER A 118 2.53 23.53 23.60
C SER A 118 1.31 24.23 24.22
N SER A 119 1.08 24.00 25.52
CA SER A 119 0.09 24.74 26.31
C SER A 119 0.32 26.27 26.29
N ALA A 120 1.56 26.71 26.08
CA ALA A 120 1.95 28.11 25.96
C ALA A 120 1.85 28.66 24.51
N GLY A 121 1.28 27.91 23.57
CA GLY A 121 1.10 28.35 22.17
C GLY A 121 2.34 28.27 21.28
N ARG A 122 3.48 27.79 21.80
CA ARG A 122 4.73 27.61 21.04
C ARG A 122 4.63 26.37 20.13
N ALA A 123 5.06 26.48 18.88
CA ALA A 123 5.21 25.31 18.01
C ALA A 123 6.19 24.29 18.61
N LEU A 124 5.74 23.03 18.71
CA LEU A 124 6.59 21.94 19.21
C LEU A 124 7.66 21.58 18.19
N THR A 125 8.86 21.25 18.64
CA THR A 125 9.95 20.70 17.83
C THR A 125 9.60 19.33 17.28
N LEU A 126 10.32 18.86 16.26
CA LEU A 126 10.10 17.51 15.71
C LEU A 126 10.25 16.41 16.77
N GLY A 127 11.25 16.54 17.66
CA GLY A 127 11.46 15.58 18.76
C GLY A 127 10.27 15.54 19.71
N GLU A 128 9.77 16.71 20.13
CA GLU A 128 8.59 16.84 20.99
C GLU A 128 7.33 16.24 20.34
N ARG A 129 7.09 16.54 19.05
CA ARG A 129 5.92 16.00 18.32
C ARG A 129 6.00 14.49 18.15
N ARG A 130 7.18 13.94 17.86
CA ARG A 130 7.40 12.48 17.79
C ARG A 130 7.15 11.80 19.14
N ALA A 131 7.61 12.41 20.24
CA ALA A 131 7.37 11.89 21.58
C ALA A 131 5.87 11.92 21.93
N LEU A 132 5.20 13.05 21.68
CA LEU A 132 3.78 13.25 21.93
C LEU A 132 2.90 12.26 21.14
N ALA A 133 3.27 11.96 19.88
CA ALA A 133 2.55 11.02 19.02
C ALA A 133 2.50 9.57 19.56
N ARG A 134 3.43 9.17 20.43
CA ARG A 134 3.41 7.82 21.02
C ARG A 134 2.24 7.64 21.99
N ARG A 135 1.90 8.68 22.76
CA ARG A 135 0.83 8.65 23.77
C ARG A 135 0.13 10.03 23.86
N PRO A 136 -0.61 10.43 22.81
CA PRO A 136 -1.25 11.73 22.78
C PRO A 136 -2.54 11.75 23.61
N THR A 137 -2.86 12.91 24.17
CA THR A 137 -4.22 13.24 24.62
C THR A 137 -5.16 13.34 23.42
N ARG A 138 -6.48 13.37 23.62
CA ARG A 138 -7.44 13.49 22.51
C ARG A 138 -7.21 14.75 21.67
N ALA A 139 -6.97 15.89 22.32
CA ALA A 139 -6.68 17.16 21.64
C ALA A 139 -5.35 17.12 20.89
N ALA A 140 -4.29 16.56 21.50
CA ALA A 140 -3.00 16.41 20.85
C ALA A 140 -3.07 15.46 19.64
N PHE A 141 -3.87 14.40 19.71
CA PHE A 141 -4.04 13.45 18.62
C PHE A 141 -4.61 14.13 17.37
N GLU A 142 -5.69 14.91 17.53
CA GLU A 142 -6.29 15.66 16.42
C GLU A 142 -5.34 16.70 15.81
N ALA A 143 -4.51 17.34 16.64
CA ALA A 143 -3.47 18.25 16.15
C ALA A 143 -2.40 17.49 15.34
N LEU A 144 -1.93 16.34 15.86
CA LEU A 144 -0.86 15.54 15.24
C LEU A 144 -1.30 14.84 13.96
N LEU A 145 -2.58 14.55 13.77
CA LEU A 145 -3.11 14.07 12.47
C LEU A 145 -2.85 15.07 11.33
N ARG A 146 -2.62 16.34 11.63
CA ARG A 146 -2.28 17.35 10.62
C ARG A 146 -0.78 17.51 10.41
N ASP A 147 0.05 16.80 11.17
CA ASP A 147 1.51 16.94 11.11
C ASP A 147 2.04 16.54 9.72
N PRO A 148 2.90 17.38 9.10
CA PRO A 148 3.44 17.09 7.78
C PRO A 148 4.58 16.06 7.82
N HIS A 149 5.12 15.72 8.99
CA HIS A 149 6.34 14.94 9.09
C HIS A 149 6.06 13.43 9.15
N PRO A 150 6.66 12.60 8.26
CA PRO A 150 6.37 11.17 8.17
C PRO A 150 6.67 10.41 9.47
N LEU A 151 7.75 10.75 10.19
CA LEU A 151 8.07 10.10 11.46
C LEU A 151 7.04 10.35 12.59
N VAL A 152 6.32 11.48 12.56
CA VAL A 152 5.23 11.74 13.52
C VAL A 152 4.03 10.88 13.15
N ILE A 153 3.67 10.87 11.87
CA ILE A 153 2.58 10.04 11.35
C ILE A 153 2.86 8.55 11.58
N ARG A 154 4.08 8.08 11.39
CA ARG A 154 4.48 6.69 11.68
C ARG A 154 4.20 6.31 13.13
N ASN A 155 4.51 7.19 14.08
CA ASN A 155 4.20 6.95 15.50
C ASN A 155 2.69 6.97 15.76
N LEU A 156 1.93 7.84 15.09
CA LEU A 156 0.45 7.86 15.19
C LEU A 156 -0.19 6.61 14.59
N LEU A 157 0.31 6.10 13.46
CA LEU A 157 -0.22 4.90 12.81
C LEU A 157 -0.13 3.65 13.72
N ALA A 158 0.87 3.61 14.59
CA ALA A 158 1.05 2.57 15.60
C ALA A 158 0.24 2.80 16.89
N ASN A 159 -0.52 3.89 16.98
CA ASN A 159 -1.30 4.21 18.17
C ASN A 159 -2.57 3.35 18.24
N PRO A 160 -2.87 2.69 19.38
CA PRO A 160 -4.08 1.87 19.52
C PRO A 160 -5.41 2.63 19.34
N ARG A 161 -5.41 3.96 19.49
CA ARG A 161 -6.58 4.82 19.28
C ARG A 161 -6.75 5.25 17.82
N MET A 162 -5.79 4.93 16.95
CA MET A 162 -5.88 5.24 15.53
C MET A 162 -7.03 4.45 14.92
N THR A 163 -7.94 5.15 14.24
CA THR A 163 -9.06 4.54 13.54
C THR A 163 -8.82 4.49 12.04
N GLU A 164 -9.57 3.65 11.34
CA GLU A 164 -9.50 3.58 9.89
C GLU A 164 -9.89 4.90 9.23
N ASP A 165 -10.90 5.59 9.77
CA ASP A 165 -11.33 6.88 9.25
C ASP A 165 -10.24 7.96 9.42
N ASP A 166 -9.44 7.91 10.48
CA ASP A 166 -8.29 8.80 10.66
C ASP A 166 -7.25 8.57 9.55
N VAL A 167 -6.98 7.30 9.23
CA VAL A 167 -6.02 6.93 8.17
C VAL A 167 -6.54 7.31 6.80
N ILE A 168 -7.84 7.12 6.54
CA ILE A 168 -8.48 7.57 5.29
C ILE A 168 -8.36 9.09 5.16
N ARG A 169 -8.60 9.86 6.23
CA ARG A 169 -8.42 11.33 6.22
C ARG A 169 -6.97 11.73 5.92
N LEU A 170 -5.99 10.99 6.46
CA LEU A 170 -4.57 11.20 6.11
C LEU A 170 -4.28 10.89 4.64
N ALA A 171 -4.74 9.74 4.14
CA ALA A 171 -4.51 9.27 2.77
C ALA A 171 -5.23 10.14 1.72
N ALA A 172 -6.40 10.70 2.04
CA ALA A 172 -7.18 11.56 1.13
C ALA A 172 -6.70 13.02 1.11
N ARG A 173 -5.74 13.40 1.96
CA ARG A 173 -5.30 14.80 2.11
C ARG A 173 -4.66 15.34 0.84
N ARG A 174 -4.97 16.61 0.53
CA ARG A 174 -4.45 17.35 -0.63
C ARG A 174 -3.87 18.70 -0.18
N PRO A 175 -2.66 19.09 -0.62
CA PRO A 175 -1.72 18.29 -1.40
C PRO A 175 -1.22 17.07 -0.59
N ALA A 176 -1.00 15.96 -1.29
CA ALA A 176 -0.48 14.74 -0.65
C ALA A 176 0.99 14.93 -0.27
N SER A 177 1.41 14.39 0.87
CA SER A 177 2.83 14.19 1.18
C SER A 177 3.23 12.78 0.71
N PRO A 178 4.14 12.66 -0.27
CA PRO A 178 4.66 11.37 -0.72
C PRO A 178 5.20 10.51 0.42
N GLU A 179 5.89 11.14 1.38
CA GLU A 179 6.49 10.48 2.53
C GLU A 179 5.43 9.94 3.49
N VAL A 180 4.39 10.73 3.78
CA VAL A 180 3.26 10.25 4.60
C VAL A 180 2.51 9.11 3.89
N MET A 181 2.26 9.23 2.58
CA MET A 181 1.63 8.17 1.79
C MET A 181 2.45 6.88 1.85
N THR A 182 3.78 7.00 1.83
CA THR A 182 4.72 5.88 1.96
C THR A 182 4.59 5.21 3.32
N GLU A 183 4.48 5.96 4.41
CA GLU A 183 4.29 5.40 5.75
C GLU A 183 2.96 4.63 5.87
N ILE A 184 1.86 5.15 5.30
CA ILE A 184 0.57 4.45 5.31
C ILE A 184 0.67 3.17 4.46
N ALA A 185 1.28 3.25 3.28
CA ALA A 185 1.40 2.13 2.35
C ALA A 185 2.27 0.98 2.87
N ARG A 186 3.26 1.28 3.72
CA ARG A 186 4.12 0.28 4.37
C ARG A 186 3.52 -0.30 5.63
N HIS A 187 2.52 0.36 6.21
CA HIS A 187 1.98 -0.10 7.48
C HIS A 187 1.33 -1.48 7.31
N PRO A 188 1.72 -2.50 8.10
CA PRO A 188 1.32 -3.88 7.87
C PRO A 188 -0.18 -4.11 8.03
N GLU A 189 -0.90 -3.26 8.75
CA GLU A 189 -2.36 -3.39 8.93
C GLU A 189 -3.15 -2.44 8.04
N TRP A 190 -2.89 -1.13 8.12
CA TRP A 190 -3.64 -0.11 7.39
C TRP A 190 -3.61 -0.28 5.86
N SER A 191 -2.47 -0.61 5.27
CA SER A 191 -2.35 -0.80 3.81
C SER A 191 -3.17 -1.96 3.26
N GLN A 192 -3.47 -2.95 4.10
CA GLN A 192 -4.27 -4.12 3.72
C GLN A 192 -5.77 -3.82 3.69
N ARG A 193 -6.23 -2.77 4.40
CA ARG A 193 -7.65 -2.40 4.48
C ARG A 193 -8.13 -1.78 3.17
N ALA A 194 -9.27 -2.26 2.67
CA ALA A 194 -9.82 -1.86 1.38
C ALA A 194 -10.07 -0.34 1.28
N ARG A 195 -10.71 0.27 2.30
CA ARG A 195 -11.03 1.70 2.27
C ARG A 195 -9.78 2.58 2.29
N VAL A 196 -8.78 2.22 3.09
CA VAL A 196 -7.48 2.92 3.12
C VAL A 196 -6.78 2.81 1.76
N ARG A 197 -6.72 1.60 1.21
CA ARG A 197 -6.13 1.36 -0.11
C ARG A 197 -6.84 2.17 -1.20
N MET A 198 -8.17 2.22 -1.19
CA MET A 198 -8.94 3.04 -2.12
C MET A 198 -8.65 4.54 -1.96
N ALA A 199 -8.53 5.04 -0.73
CA ALA A 199 -8.17 6.43 -0.47
C ALA A 199 -6.79 6.80 -1.04
N ILE A 200 -5.81 5.89 -0.94
CA ILE A 200 -4.47 6.08 -1.54
C ILE A 200 -4.56 6.07 -3.06
N VAL A 201 -5.20 5.05 -3.65
CA VAL A 201 -5.28 4.89 -5.11
C VAL A 201 -6.02 6.06 -5.77
N GLN A 202 -7.03 6.61 -5.10
CA GLN A 202 -7.80 7.74 -5.63
C GLN A 202 -7.17 9.11 -5.40
N ASN A 203 -6.10 9.21 -4.60
CA ASN A 203 -5.47 10.51 -4.36
C ASN A 203 -4.60 10.93 -5.57
N PRO A 204 -4.88 12.08 -6.22
CA PRO A 204 -4.11 12.57 -7.37
C PRO A 204 -2.63 12.81 -7.07
N GLY A 205 -2.30 13.09 -5.80
CA GLY A 205 -0.94 13.29 -5.32
C GLY A 205 -0.26 12.03 -4.79
N ALA A 206 -0.91 10.86 -4.85
CA ALA A 206 -0.27 9.60 -4.47
C ALA A 206 0.88 9.29 -5.44
N PRO A 207 2.08 8.96 -4.93
CA PRO A 207 3.15 8.44 -5.78
C PRO A 207 2.66 7.22 -6.56
N GLN A 208 2.84 7.25 -7.88
CA GLN A 208 2.43 6.14 -8.75
C GLN A 208 3.08 4.81 -8.34
N GLU A 209 4.28 4.86 -7.76
CA GLU A 209 5.03 3.70 -7.27
C GLU A 209 4.32 3.01 -6.09
N ILE A 210 3.42 3.73 -5.42
CA ILE A 210 2.58 3.20 -4.34
C ILE A 210 1.19 2.83 -4.88
N ALA A 211 0.56 3.75 -5.62
CA ALA A 211 -0.81 3.57 -6.08
C ALA A 211 -0.95 2.42 -7.08
N VAL A 212 -0.03 2.27 -8.05
CA VAL A 212 -0.13 1.24 -9.10
C VAL A 212 -0.05 -0.19 -8.55
N PRO A 213 0.90 -0.55 -7.65
CA PRO A 213 0.88 -1.87 -7.01
C PRO A 213 -0.42 -2.15 -6.23
N MET A 214 -0.98 -1.13 -5.58
CA MET A 214 -2.23 -1.26 -4.82
C MET A 214 -3.45 -1.55 -5.69
N VAL A 215 -3.48 -1.09 -6.94
CA VAL A 215 -4.57 -1.39 -7.91
C VAL A 215 -4.78 -2.90 -8.06
N ARG A 216 -3.71 -3.71 -7.99
CA ARG A 216 -3.77 -5.17 -8.12
C ARG A 216 -4.58 -5.87 -7.03
N LEU A 217 -4.80 -5.17 -5.92
CA LEU A 217 -5.50 -5.70 -4.75
C LEU A 217 -6.99 -5.33 -4.75
N LEU A 218 -7.42 -4.44 -5.65
CA LEU A 218 -8.80 -3.93 -5.72
C LEU A 218 -9.77 -4.96 -6.32
N LEU A 219 -11.03 -4.89 -5.92
CA LEU A 219 -12.16 -5.62 -6.48
C LEU A 219 -12.67 -4.98 -7.78
N ARG A 220 -13.52 -5.69 -8.53
CA ARG A 220 -14.06 -5.16 -9.80
C ARG A 220 -14.85 -3.85 -9.62
N PRO A 221 -15.71 -3.67 -8.60
CA PRO A 221 -16.39 -2.40 -8.36
C PRO A 221 -15.40 -1.26 -8.08
N GLU A 222 -14.39 -1.52 -7.25
CA GLU A 222 -13.32 -0.58 -6.92
C GLU A 222 -12.51 -0.16 -8.15
N LEU A 223 -12.13 -1.12 -9.00
CA LEU A 223 -11.43 -0.83 -10.26
C LEU A 223 -12.28 0.02 -11.21
N THR A 224 -13.57 -0.28 -11.31
CA THR A 224 -14.52 0.49 -12.14
C THR A 224 -14.60 1.94 -11.65
N GLN A 225 -14.67 2.12 -10.33
CA GLN A 225 -14.64 3.44 -9.70
C GLN A 225 -13.34 4.20 -10.02
N VAL A 226 -12.18 3.53 -9.93
CA VAL A 226 -10.87 4.14 -10.26
C VAL A 226 -10.80 4.55 -11.74
N VAL A 227 -11.32 3.74 -12.66
CA VAL A 227 -11.33 4.06 -14.10
C VAL A 227 -12.21 5.27 -14.41
N ALA A 228 -13.34 5.41 -13.71
CA ALA A 228 -14.28 6.52 -13.88
C ALA A 228 -13.82 7.84 -13.22
N ALA A 229 -12.93 7.78 -12.22
CA ALA A 229 -12.50 8.94 -11.45
C ALA A 229 -11.51 9.84 -12.24
N ALA A 230 -12.00 10.98 -12.73
CA ALA A 230 -11.22 11.88 -13.60
C ALA A 230 -9.98 12.51 -12.92
N ASP A 231 -10.01 12.68 -11.60
CA ASP A 231 -8.91 13.26 -10.82
C ASP A 231 -7.77 12.27 -10.56
N VAL A 232 -8.01 10.96 -10.69
CA VAL A 232 -6.98 9.93 -10.52
C VAL A 232 -5.94 10.01 -11.64
N PRO A 233 -4.63 9.89 -11.37
CA PRO A 233 -3.60 10.01 -12.41
C PRO A 233 -3.80 9.00 -13.54
N GLY A 234 -3.58 9.42 -14.79
CA GLY A 234 -3.86 8.60 -15.97
C GLY A 234 -3.15 7.23 -15.97
N VAL A 235 -1.94 7.15 -15.41
CA VAL A 235 -1.20 5.88 -15.24
C VAL A 235 -1.90 4.90 -14.30
N VAL A 236 -2.51 5.38 -13.21
CA VAL A 236 -3.25 4.56 -12.26
C VAL A 236 -4.57 4.08 -12.88
N ARG A 237 -5.27 4.96 -13.60
CA ARG A 237 -6.49 4.58 -14.36
C ARG A 237 -6.19 3.56 -15.45
N ALA A 238 -5.08 3.72 -16.18
CA ALA A 238 -4.65 2.77 -17.20
C ALA A 238 -4.34 1.39 -16.58
N ALA A 239 -3.65 1.33 -15.44
CA ALA A 239 -3.41 0.09 -14.72
C ALA A 239 -4.72 -0.56 -14.24
N ALA A 240 -5.69 0.23 -13.77
CA ALA A 240 -7.00 -0.28 -13.35
C ALA A 240 -7.81 -0.83 -14.53
N ARG A 241 -7.77 -0.14 -15.68
CA ARG A 241 -8.42 -0.59 -16.93
C ARG A 241 -7.81 -1.89 -17.45
N GLU A 242 -6.48 -1.96 -17.53
CA GLU A 242 -5.76 -3.18 -17.93
C GLU A 242 -6.13 -4.36 -17.01
N LEU A 243 -6.25 -4.13 -15.70
CA LEU A 243 -6.64 -5.18 -14.76
C LEU A 243 -8.11 -5.61 -14.91
N LEU A 244 -9.02 -4.69 -15.23
CA LEU A 244 -10.42 -5.01 -15.52
C LEU A 244 -10.55 -5.88 -16.77
N GLU A 245 -9.80 -5.58 -17.82
CA GLU A 245 -9.77 -6.33 -19.08
C GLU A 245 -9.25 -7.75 -18.89
N ARG A 246 -8.28 -7.94 -17.98
CA ARG A 246 -7.69 -9.26 -17.66
C ARG A 246 -8.60 -10.12 -16.77
N ARG A 247 -9.59 -9.54 -16.09
CA ARG A 247 -10.45 -10.27 -15.16
C ARG A 247 -11.54 -11.04 -15.91
N PRO A 248 -11.84 -12.29 -15.48
CA PRO A 248 -12.96 -13.04 -16.07
C PRO A 248 -14.26 -12.25 -15.87
N PRO A 249 -15.21 -12.27 -16.82
CA PRO A 249 -16.50 -11.61 -16.67
C PRO A 249 -17.23 -12.14 -15.44
N VAL A 250 -18.04 -11.30 -14.79
CA VAL A 250 -18.91 -11.79 -13.69
C VAL A 250 -19.88 -12.80 -14.28
N PRO A 251 -19.98 -14.04 -13.75
CA PRO A 251 -20.98 -14.98 -14.18
C PRO A 251 -22.36 -14.32 -14.12
N ARG A 252 -23.11 -14.37 -15.24
CA ARG A 252 -24.50 -13.95 -15.23
C ARG A 252 -25.31 -15.13 -14.72
N GLY A 253 -26.12 -14.92 -13.69
CA GLY A 253 -27.09 -15.91 -13.26
C GLY A 253 -28.10 -16.20 -14.38
N PRO A 254 -28.82 -17.34 -14.34
CA PRO A 254 -29.91 -17.62 -15.27
C PRO A 254 -30.95 -16.50 -15.17
N GLY A 255 -31.04 -15.65 -16.20
CA GLY A 255 -31.85 -14.43 -16.22
C GLY A 255 -31.09 -13.12 -16.47
N GLY A 256 -29.76 -13.16 -16.60
CA GLY A 256 -28.96 -11.98 -16.96
C GLY A 256 -28.67 -11.01 -15.81
N ALA A 257 -29.09 -11.34 -14.58
CA ALA A 257 -28.73 -10.62 -13.38
C ALA A 257 -27.26 -10.87 -12.99
N ILE A 258 -26.58 -9.81 -12.56
CA ILE A 258 -25.21 -9.88 -12.03
C ILE A 258 -25.30 -10.45 -10.60
N GLU A 259 -24.73 -11.62 -10.34
CA GLU A 259 -24.52 -12.08 -8.96
C GLU A 259 -23.49 -11.17 -8.28
N GLN A 260 -23.87 -10.56 -7.15
CA GLN A 260 -23.09 -9.55 -6.42
C GLN A 260 -21.96 -10.17 -5.59
#